data_AF-A0A4V6PTV9-F1
#
_entry.id   AF-A0A4V6PTV9-F1
#
_cell.length_a   1.000
_cell.length_b   1.000
_cell.length_c   1.000
_cell.angle_alpha   90.00
_cell.angle_beta   90.00
_cell.angle_gamma   90.00
#
_symmetry.space_group_name_H-M   'P 1'
#
loop_
_entity.id
_entity.type
_entity.pdbx_description
1 polymer ?
#
loop_
_entity_poly.entity_id
_entity_poly.type
_entity_poly.pdbx_seq_one_letter_code
_entity_poly.pdbx_strand_id
1 'polypeptide(L)'
;MNTINYPLQFEPILKERIWGGEKLKTLLNKPIVSAITGESWELSTVEGDVSIVVNGDLKGKSLTELIEDAPNEILGTAVYARFGKQFPLLFKY
;
A
#
# COMPACT_ATOMS: atom_id res chain seq x y z
N MET A 1 -19.23 14.19 7.91
CA MET A 1 -18.28 13.42 7.09
C MET A 1 -17.12 13.06 7.99
N ASN A 2 -16.70 11.79 8.03
CA ASN A 2 -15.53 11.40 8.83
C ASN A 2 -14.27 11.86 8.10
N THR A 3 -13.67 12.94 8.58
CA THR A 3 -12.39 13.42 8.07
C THR A 3 -11.28 12.47 8.53
N ILE A 4 -10.46 11.99 7.61
CA ILE A 4 -9.27 11.19 7.93
C ILE A 4 -8.23 12.14 8.51
N ASN A 5 -8.05 12.11 9.84
CA ASN A 5 -7.29 13.11 10.58
C ASN A 5 -5.88 12.64 10.99
N TYR A 6 -5.37 11.56 10.40
CA TYR A 6 -4.07 11.00 10.77
C TYR A 6 -3.36 10.34 9.57
N PRO A 7 -2.02 10.24 9.59
CA PRO A 7 -1.28 9.54 8.54
C PRO A 7 -1.59 8.04 8.51
N LEU A 8 -1.98 7.53 7.35
CA LEU A 8 -2.20 6.11 7.13
C LEU A 8 -0.86 5.38 6.95
N GLN A 9 -0.66 4.34 7.74
CA GLN A 9 0.44 3.39 7.57
C GLN A 9 -0.12 2.08 7.04
N PHE A 10 0.65 1.42 6.17
CA PHE A 10 0.22 0.18 5.52
C PHE A 10 1.19 -0.95 5.82
N GLU A 11 0.67 -2.18 5.83
CA GLU A 11 1.49 -3.38 5.90
C GLU A 11 2.20 -3.59 4.55
N PRO A 12 3.53 -3.81 4.54
CA PRO A 12 4.24 -4.08 3.29
C PRO A 12 3.86 -5.46 2.76
N ILE A 13 3.56 -5.54 1.46
CA ILE A 13 3.31 -6.82 0.78
C ILE A 13 4.65 -7.32 0.23
N LEU A 14 5.15 -8.40 0.81
CA LEU A 14 6.45 -8.98 0.44
C LEU A 14 6.28 -10.00 -0.68
N LYS A 15 7.10 -9.89 -1.73
CA LYS A 15 7.04 -10.78 -2.91
C LYS A 15 8.34 -11.53 -3.11
N GLU A 16 8.24 -12.85 -3.21
CA GLU A 16 9.34 -13.70 -3.65
C GLU A 16 9.57 -13.58 -5.16
N ARG A 17 10.85 -13.56 -5.54
CA ARG A 17 11.31 -13.51 -6.93
C ARG A 17 12.58 -14.35 -7.06
N ILE A 18 12.78 -15.02 -8.20
CA ILE A 18 14.01 -15.81 -8.44
C ILE A 18 15.30 -14.99 -8.35
N TRP A 19 15.19 -13.67 -8.54
CA TRP A 19 16.29 -12.70 -8.43
C TRP A 19 16.30 -11.96 -7.09
N GLY A 20 15.46 -12.35 -6.14
CA GLY A 20 15.36 -11.76 -4.82
C GLY A 20 16.57 -12.07 -3.94
N GLY A 21 16.59 -11.48 -2.75
CA GLY A 21 17.72 -11.57 -1.83
C GLY A 21 17.38 -11.04 -0.44
N GLU A 22 18.40 -10.85 0.40
CA GLU A 22 18.20 -10.41 1.78
C GLU A 22 18.39 -8.90 2.01
N LYS A 23 18.62 -8.11 0.94
CA LYS A 23 18.90 -6.66 1.05
C LYS A 23 17.76 -5.88 1.70
N LEU A 24 16.51 -6.27 1.46
CA LEU A 24 15.34 -5.65 2.11
C LEU A 24 15.43 -5.78 3.64
N LYS A 25 15.95 -6.90 4.15
CA LYS A 25 16.19 -7.11 5.58
C LYS A 25 17.42 -6.37 6.07
N THR A 26 18.55 -6.50 5.38
CA THR A 26 19.83 -5.98 5.90
C THR A 26 19.98 -4.47 5.76
N LEU A 27 19.37 -3.85 4.73
CA LEU A 27 19.49 -2.41 4.48
C LEU A 27 18.26 -1.62 4.93
N LEU A 28 17.07 -2.20 4.83
CA LEU A 28 15.79 -1.52 5.13
C LEU A 28 15.05 -2.10 6.33
N ASN A 29 15.64 -3.09 7.01
CA ASN A 29 15.09 -3.74 8.20
C ASN A 29 13.67 -4.30 7.98
N LYS A 30 13.36 -4.73 6.75
CA LYS A 30 12.07 -5.33 6.40
C LYS A 30 11.94 -6.74 7.00
N PRO A 31 10.73 -7.14 7.43
CA PRO A 31 10.49 -8.40 8.11
C PRO A 31 10.38 -9.58 7.13
N ILE A 32 11.33 -9.71 6.20
CA ILE A 32 11.32 -10.81 5.24
C ILE A 32 11.67 -12.13 5.95
N VAL A 33 10.96 -13.19 5.57
CA VAL A 33 11.23 -14.56 6.05
C VAL A 33 11.96 -15.40 5.00
N SER A 34 11.88 -14.99 3.73
CA SER A 34 12.44 -15.72 2.59
C SER A 34 13.68 -15.04 2.04
N ALA A 35 14.74 -15.82 1.81
CA ALA A 35 16.00 -15.36 1.23
C ALA A 35 15.87 -14.94 -0.23
N ILE A 36 14.73 -15.21 -0.88
CA ILE A 36 14.43 -14.81 -2.26
C ILE A 36 13.36 -13.72 -2.33
N THR A 37 13.16 -12.95 -1.25
CA THR A 37 12.25 -11.79 -1.29
C THR A 37 12.86 -10.72 -2.18
N GLY A 38 12.22 -10.43 -3.32
CA GLY A 38 12.73 -9.49 -4.33
C GLY A 38 12.09 -8.12 -4.27
N GLU A 39 10.85 -8.02 -3.81
CA GLU A 39 10.12 -6.75 -3.74
C GLU A 39 9.43 -6.60 -2.38
N SER A 40 9.38 -5.36 -1.89
CA SER A 40 8.51 -4.94 -0.79
C SER A 40 7.57 -3.88 -1.33
N TRP A 41 6.31 -4.24 -1.55
CA TRP A 41 5.30 -3.29 -2.03
C TRP A 41 4.72 -2.54 -0.83
N GLU A 42 4.93 -1.23 -0.82
CA GLU A 42 4.59 -0.35 0.29
C GLU A 42 3.19 0.25 0.15
N LEU A 43 2.73 0.42 -1.08
CA LEU A 43 1.39 0.92 -1.38
C LEU A 43 0.91 0.40 -2.73
N SER A 44 -0.22 -0.31 -2.72
CA SER A 44 -0.76 -1.01 -3.87
C SER A 44 -2.29 -1.08 -3.85
N THR A 45 -2.89 -0.99 -5.03
CA THR A 45 -4.30 -1.37 -5.31
C THR A 45 -4.42 -2.47 -6.36
N VAL A 46 -3.29 -3.13 -6.68
CA VAL A 46 -3.28 -4.24 -7.64
C VAL A 46 -4.16 -5.37 -7.11
N GLU A 47 -5.01 -5.92 -7.96
CA GLU A 47 -5.91 -7.01 -7.60
C GLU A 47 -5.15 -8.20 -7.01
N GLY A 48 -5.63 -8.70 -5.86
CA GLY A 48 -4.96 -9.75 -5.09
C GLY A 48 -3.83 -9.26 -4.17
N ASP A 49 -3.37 -8.02 -4.33
CA ASP A 49 -2.25 -7.42 -3.61
C ASP A 49 -2.55 -5.98 -3.19
N VAL A 50 -3.66 -5.80 -2.48
CA VAL A 50 -4.11 -4.49 -1.99
C VAL A 50 -3.56 -4.21 -0.60
N SER A 51 -2.99 -3.03 -0.40
CA SER A 51 -2.43 -2.61 0.89
C SER A 51 -3.52 -2.45 1.96
N ILE A 52 -3.22 -2.89 3.18
CA ILE A 52 -4.10 -2.83 4.35
C ILE A 52 -3.55 -1.84 5.38
N VAL A 53 -4.42 -1.00 5.94
CA VAL A 53 -4.04 -0.03 6.98
C VAL A 53 -3.71 -0.74 8.30
N VAL A 54 -2.61 -0.37 8.94
CA VAL A 54 -2.14 -0.99 10.20
C VAL A 54 -2.39 -0.15 11.46
N ASN A 55 -2.78 1.11 11.31
CA ASN A 55 -2.88 2.07 12.41
C ASN A 55 -4.20 2.86 12.45
N GLY A 56 -4.55 3.34 13.65
CA GLY A 56 -5.71 4.19 13.91
C GLY A 56 -7.05 3.50 13.66
N ASP A 57 -8.11 4.31 13.51
CA ASP A 57 -9.51 3.86 13.45
C ASP A 57 -9.86 3.11 12.16
N LEU A 58 -9.10 3.32 11.09
CA LEU A 58 -9.26 2.65 9.80
C LEU A 58 -8.41 1.38 9.68
N LYS A 59 -7.76 0.95 10.76
CA LYS A 59 -6.97 -0.29 10.78
C LYS A 59 -7.81 -1.48 10.27
N GLY A 60 -7.21 -2.27 9.38
CA GLY A 60 -7.85 -3.43 8.76
C GLY A 60 -8.62 -3.11 7.48
N LYS A 61 -8.88 -1.84 7.16
CA LYS A 61 -9.43 -1.47 5.86
C LYS A 61 -8.37 -1.54 4.76
N SER A 62 -8.78 -1.97 3.58
CA SER A 62 -7.98 -1.94 2.36
C SER A 62 -7.94 -0.55 1.73
N LEU A 63 -6.86 -0.23 1.00
CA LEU A 63 -6.75 1.02 0.27
C LEU A 63 -7.89 1.21 -0.75
N THR A 64 -8.33 0.13 -1.39
CA THR A 64 -9.47 0.17 -2.32
C THR A 64 -10.77 0.54 -1.62
N GLU A 65 -11.07 -0.01 -0.44
CA GLU A 65 -12.25 0.38 0.34
C GLU A 65 -12.21 1.87 0.71
N LEU A 66 -11.04 2.39 1.09
CA LEU A 66 -10.90 3.81 1.41
C LEU A 66 -11.15 4.71 0.20
N ILE A 67 -10.67 4.32 -0.98
CA ILE A 67 -10.93 5.07 -2.23
C ILE A 67 -12.40 4.98 -2.62
N GLU A 68 -13.05 3.83 -2.41
CA GLU A 68 -14.48 3.68 -2.68
C GLU A 68 -15.35 4.58 -1.78
N ASP A 69 -15.01 4.62 -0.48
CA ASP A 69 -15.71 5.38 0.56
C ASP A 69 -15.47 6.90 0.45
N ALA A 70 -14.24 7.32 0.14
CA ALA A 70 -13.79 8.71 0.19
C ALA A 70 -12.74 9.05 -0.89
N PRO A 71 -13.10 9.04 -2.19
CA PRO A 71 -12.14 9.15 -3.28
C PRO A 71 -11.40 10.49 -3.32
N ASN A 72 -12.07 11.60 -2.99
CA ASN A 72 -11.44 12.92 -3.01
C ASN A 72 -10.45 13.12 -1.85
N GLU A 73 -10.75 12.54 -0.70
CA GLU A 73 -9.94 12.62 0.51
C GLU A 73 -8.69 11.74 0.39
N ILE A 74 -8.81 10.59 -0.28
CA ILE A 74 -7.69 9.66 -0.47
C ILE A 74 -6.84 10.00 -1.71
N LEU A 75 -7.47 10.26 -2.85
CA LEU A 75 -6.75 10.50 -4.12
C LEU A 75 -6.44 11.98 -4.35
N GLY A 76 -7.24 12.88 -3.78
CA GLY A 76 -7.29 14.28 -4.19
C GLY A 76 -8.17 14.48 -5.43
N THR A 77 -8.75 15.67 -5.53
CA THR A 77 -9.72 16.01 -6.60
C THR A 77 -9.13 15.91 -8.01
N ALA A 78 -7.87 16.32 -8.20
CA ALA A 78 -7.21 16.30 -9.52
C ALA A 78 -6.92 14.87 -10.01
N VAL A 79 -6.50 13.97 -9.11
CA VAL A 79 -6.22 12.58 -9.44
C VAL A 79 -7.54 11.85 -9.68
N TYR A 80 -8.54 12.06 -8.82
CA TYR A 80 -9.87 11.46 -8.99
C TYR A 80 -10.52 11.90 -10.30
N ALA A 81 -10.45 13.18 -10.67
CA ALA A 81 -10.96 13.67 -11.94
C ALA A 81 -10.28 13.03 -13.16
N ARG A 82 -8.99 12.66 -13.05
CA ARG A 82 -8.21 12.11 -14.17
C ARG A 82 -8.32 10.60 -14.30
N PHE A 83 -8.35 9.88 -13.19
CA PHE A 83 -8.24 8.41 -13.15
C PHE A 83 -9.48 7.73 -12.54
N GLY A 84 -10.48 8.49 -12.11
CA GLY A 84 -11.59 7.96 -11.34
C GLY A 84 -11.06 7.31 -10.06
N LYS A 85 -11.69 6.22 -9.63
CA LYS A 85 -11.31 5.47 -8.41
C LYS A 85 -10.06 4.61 -8.58
N GLN A 86 -9.41 4.64 -9.74
CA GLN A 86 -8.16 3.90 -9.95
C GLN A 86 -6.99 4.66 -9.30
N PHE A 87 -6.32 4.03 -8.34
CA PHE A 87 -5.05 4.55 -7.83
C PHE A 87 -3.96 4.37 -8.90
N PRO A 88 -3.29 5.43 -9.36
CA PRO A 88 -2.47 5.37 -10.56
C PRO A 88 -1.04 4.88 -10.34
N LEU A 89 -0.67 4.51 -9.12
CA LEU A 89 0.71 4.20 -8.73
C LEU A 89 0.84 2.84 -8.05
N LEU A 90 2.06 2.32 -8.05
CA LEU A 90 2.51 1.22 -7.23
C LEU A 90 3.85 1.62 -6.62
N PHE A 91 3.93 1.63 -5.29
CA PHE A 91 5.17 1.96 -4.57
C PHE A 91 5.83 0.68 -4.08
N LYS A 92 7.10 0.49 -4.43
CA LYS A 92 7.90 -0.68 -4.04
C LYS A 92 9.37 -0.34 -3.81
N TYR A 93 10.03 -1.14 -2.98
CA TYR A 93 11.50 -1.25 -2.90
C TYR A 93 11.99 -2.44 -3.72
#